data_AF-A0A3R7J639-F1
#
_entry.id   AF-A0A3R7J639-F1
#
_cell.length_a   1.000
_cell.length_b   1.000
_cell.length_c   1.000
_cell.angle_alpha   90.00
_cell.angle_beta   90.00
_cell.angle_gamma   90.00
#
_symmetry.space_group_name_H-M   'P 1'
#
loop_
_entity.id
_entity.type
_entity.pdbx_description
1 polymer ?
#
loop_
_entity_poly.entity_id
_entity_poly.type
_entity_poly.pdbx_seq_one_letter_code
_entity_poly.pdbx_strand_id
1 'polypeptide(L)'
;MEDLQIKCLKNVVLEVTRDDGEIDRSTLQTDLVLRKEVGNARLVSGDSVLWVGKGVLFHKDAAIDSTPTRTVRLENNKRRFIFTVALDTNGKQFYSELKDQVDGKAGIEMTRLETGLTGALMVC
;
A
#
# COMPACT_ATOMS: atom_id res chain seq x y z
N MET A 1 -13.28 -7.67 -0.54
CA MET A 1 -12.09 -6.81 -0.63
C MET A 1 -11.73 -6.72 -2.10
N GLU A 2 -12.03 -5.58 -2.72
CA GLU A 2 -11.80 -5.38 -4.16
C GLU A 2 -10.39 -4.83 -4.40
N ASP A 3 -9.76 -5.29 -5.49
CA ASP A 3 -8.55 -4.70 -6.01
C ASP A 3 -8.79 -3.25 -6.46
N LEU A 4 -7.82 -2.39 -6.16
CA LEU A 4 -7.84 -0.99 -6.55
C LEU A 4 -6.80 -0.78 -7.63
N GLN A 5 -7.25 -0.39 -8.82
CA GLN A 5 -6.38 -0.03 -9.92
C GLN A 5 -6.28 1.49 -10.05
N ILE A 6 -5.07 1.98 -10.28
CA ILE A 6 -4.81 3.36 -10.63
C ILE A 6 -3.78 3.46 -11.76
N LYS A 7 -3.97 4.46 -12.63
CA LYS A 7 -2.98 4.83 -13.63
C LYS A 7 -2.11 5.96 -13.09
N CYS A 8 -0.82 5.69 -12.97
CA CYS A 8 0.16 6.66 -12.51
C CYS A 8 0.45 7.70 -13.61
N LEU A 9 0.78 8.92 -13.21
CA LEU A 9 1.14 10.02 -14.11
C LEU A 9 2.50 9.81 -14.78
N LYS A 10 3.36 9.01 -14.14
CA LYS A 10 4.69 8.62 -14.62
C LYS A 10 4.83 7.11 -14.48
N ASN A 11 5.76 6.55 -15.25
CA ASN A 11 6.13 5.14 -15.11
C ASN A 11 6.52 4.84 -13.67
N VAL A 12 6.04 3.71 -13.15
CA VAL A 12 6.41 3.23 -11.82
C VAL A 12 7.88 2.83 -11.87
N VAL A 13 8.66 3.21 -10.86
CA VAL A 13 10.07 2.84 -10.75
C VAL A 13 10.19 1.78 -9.68
N LEU A 14 10.79 0.65 -10.03
CA LEU A 14 11.23 -0.38 -9.11
C LEU A 14 12.73 -0.21 -8.86
N GLU A 15 13.12 0.01 -7.61
CA GLU A 15 14.52 -0.09 -7.22
C GLU A 15 14.72 -1.33 -6.33
N VAL A 16 15.73 -2.13 -6.66
CA VAL A 16 16.14 -3.31 -5.87
C VAL A 16 17.58 -3.12 -5.44
N THR A 17 17.79 -3.00 -4.13
CA THR A 17 19.14 -2.98 -3.55
C THR A 17 19.71 -4.39 -3.54
N ARG A 18 20.81 -4.63 -4.26
CA ARG A 18 21.53 -5.90 -4.28
C ARG A 18 22.37 -6.07 -3.00
N ASP A 19 22.87 -7.28 -2.76
CA ASP A 19 23.72 -7.61 -1.61
C ASP A 19 25.05 -6.85 -1.58
N ASP A 20 25.53 -6.43 -2.74
CA ASP A 20 26.73 -5.58 -2.92
C ASP A 20 26.46 -4.09 -2.58
N GLY A 21 25.20 -3.69 -2.41
CA GLY A 21 24.81 -2.29 -2.19
C GLY A 21 24.48 -1.53 -3.47
N GLU A 22 24.77 -2.09 -4.65
CA GLU A 22 24.27 -1.57 -5.93
C GLU A 22 22.74 -1.55 -5.97
N ILE A 23 22.19 -0.48 -6.57
CA ILE A 23 20.74 -0.31 -6.75
C ILE A 23 20.41 -0.58 -8.21
N ASP A 24 19.71 -1.68 -8.46
CA ASP A 24 19.12 -1.96 -9.75
C ASP A 24 17.83 -1.15 -9.91
N ARG A 25 17.75 -0.34 -10.98
CA ARG A 25 16.61 0.53 -11.23
C ARG A 25 15.91 0.11 -12.51
N SER A 26 14.67 -0.32 -12.36
CA SER A 26 13.80 -0.74 -13.45
C SER A 26 12.61 0.22 -13.58
N THR A 27 12.26 0.54 -14.82
CA THR A 27 11.07 1.33 -15.13
C THR A 27 9.95 0.37 -15.54
N LEU A 28 8.83 0.42 -14.83
CA LEU A 28 7.66 -0.42 -15.01
C LEU A 28 6.54 0.36 -15.71
N GLN A 29 5.41 -0.31 -15.91
CA GLN A 29 4.22 0.30 -16.51
C GLN A 29 3.60 1.39 -15.61
N THR A 30 2.73 2.20 -16.19
CA THR A 30 2.00 3.26 -15.44
C THR A 30 0.84 2.69 -14.65
N ASP A 31 0.31 1.52 -15.04
CA ASP A 31 -0.75 0.83 -14.33
C ASP A 31 -0.22 0.21 -13.03
N LEU A 32 -0.93 0.50 -11.95
CA LEU A 32 -0.62 0.06 -10.60
C LEU A 32 -1.87 -0.52 -9.96
N VAL A 33 -1.77 -1.75 -9.46
CA VAL A 33 -2.88 -2.47 -8.85
C VAL A 33 -2.53 -2.79 -7.40
N LEU A 34 -3.32 -2.27 -6.47
CA LEU A 34 -3.30 -2.67 -5.07
C LEU A 34 -4.24 -3.86 -4.91
N ARG A 35 -3.67 -5.06 -4.79
CA ARG A 35 -4.41 -6.28 -4.49
C ARG A 35 -4.50 -6.45 -2.99
N LYS A 36 -5.72 -6.41 -2.47
CA LYS A 36 -6.04 -6.63 -1.06
C LYS A 36 -6.27 -8.12 -0.84
N GLU A 37 -5.49 -8.73 0.03
CA GLU A 37 -5.59 -10.13 0.41
C GLU A 37 -5.94 -10.24 1.90
N VAL A 38 -6.42 -11.40 2.35
CA VAL A 38 -6.78 -11.58 3.77
C VAL A 38 -5.51 -11.49 4.62
N GLY A 39 -5.40 -10.42 5.40
CA GLY A 39 -4.28 -10.17 6.33
C GLY A 39 -3.05 -9.49 5.72
N ASN A 40 -3.02 -9.19 4.41
CA ASN A 40 -1.93 -8.43 3.77
C ASN A 40 -2.37 -7.81 2.45
N ALA A 41 -1.57 -6.90 1.88
CA ALA A 41 -1.77 -6.43 0.52
C ALA A 41 -0.46 -6.46 -0.28
N ARG A 42 -0.60 -6.51 -1.61
CA ARG A 42 0.51 -6.40 -2.54
C ARG A 42 0.21 -5.37 -3.62
N LEU A 43 1.24 -4.63 -3.97
CA LEU A 43 1.27 -3.65 -5.02
C LEU A 43 1.86 -4.30 -6.27
N VAL A 44 1.14 -4.23 -7.39
CA VAL A 44 1.49 -4.91 -8.64
C VAL A 44 1.58 -3.88 -9.76
N SER A 45 2.67 -3.88 -10.52
CA SER A 45 2.82 -3.10 -11.75
C SER A 45 3.49 -3.95 -12.82
N GLY A 46 2.76 -4.25 -13.90
CA GLY A 46 3.16 -5.27 -14.87
C GLY A 46 3.44 -6.61 -14.19
N ASP A 47 4.61 -7.18 -14.45
CA ASP A 47 5.09 -8.45 -13.87
C ASP A 47 5.73 -8.29 -12.48
N SER A 48 5.88 -7.06 -11.98
CA SER A 48 6.55 -6.78 -10.71
C SER A 48 5.57 -6.66 -9.55
N VAL A 49 5.92 -7.28 -8.42
CA VAL A 49 5.11 -7.31 -7.19
C VAL A 49 5.93 -6.85 -5.99
N LEU A 50 5.32 -6.01 -5.15
CA LEU A 50 5.85 -5.57 -3.86
C LEU A 50 4.82 -5.79 -2.76
N TRP A 51 5.21 -6.46 -1.69
CA TRP A 51 4.36 -6.61 -0.50
C TRP A 51 4.25 -5.29 0.25
N VAL A 52 3.03 -4.94 0.67
CA VAL A 52 2.72 -3.69 1.36
C VAL A 52 2.90 -3.83 2.86
N GLY A 53 2.52 -4.98 3.43
CA GLY A 53 2.62 -5.24 4.87
C GLY A 53 4.05 -5.09 5.39
N LYS A 54 4.18 -4.43 6.55
CA LYS A 54 5.45 -4.08 7.21
C LYS A 54 6.40 -3.23 6.34
N GLY A 55 5.91 -2.66 5.25
CA GLY A 55 6.66 -1.70 4.45
C GLY A 55 6.75 -0.34 5.13
N VAL A 56 7.59 0.53 4.57
CA VAL A 56 7.70 1.93 4.95
C VAL A 56 7.19 2.78 3.78
N LEU A 57 6.20 3.63 4.06
CA LEU A 57 5.59 4.51 3.08
C LEU A 57 6.09 5.93 3.26
N PHE A 58 6.73 6.46 2.23
CA PHE A 58 7.10 7.86 2.13
C PHE A 58 6.27 8.51 1.04
N HIS A 59 5.93 9.79 1.22
CA HIS A 59 5.25 10.56 0.19
C HIS A 59 5.78 11.98 0.10
N LYS A 60 5.64 12.57 -1.08
CA LYS A 60 5.94 13.96 -1.35
C LYS A 60 4.88 14.51 -2.28
N ASP A 61 4.22 15.58 -1.83
CA ASP A 61 3.25 16.30 -2.63
C ASP A 61 3.96 17.35 -3.49
N ALA A 62 3.48 17.52 -4.71
CA ALA A 62 4.00 18.48 -5.68
C ALA A 62 2.88 18.88 -6.64
N ALA A 63 3.12 19.90 -7.47
CA ALA A 63 2.26 20.22 -8.60
C ALA A 63 3.03 19.96 -9.90
N ILE A 64 2.43 19.22 -10.83
CA ILE A 64 2.94 19.01 -12.19
C ILE A 64 1.92 19.65 -13.13
N ASP A 65 2.33 20.66 -13.88
CA ASP A 65 1.46 21.38 -14.83
C ASP A 65 0.13 21.84 -14.19
N SER A 66 0.23 22.48 -13.01
CA SER A 66 -0.91 22.92 -12.17
C SER A 66 -1.82 21.80 -11.63
N THR A 67 -1.51 20.54 -11.90
CA THR A 67 -2.21 19.40 -11.32
C THR A 67 -1.54 19.02 -10.01
N PRO A 68 -2.27 18.97 -8.88
CA PRO A 68 -1.71 18.49 -7.62
C PRO A 68 -1.43 17.00 -7.72
N THR A 69 -0.24 16.58 -7.30
CA THR A 69 0.27 15.21 -7.42
C THR A 69 0.92 14.76 -6.13
N ARG A 70 0.97 13.45 -5.93
CA ARG A 70 1.66 12.79 -4.83
C ARG A 70 2.61 11.74 -5.37
N THR A 71 3.90 11.95 -5.13
CA THR A 71 4.91 10.93 -5.38
C THR A 71 5.04 10.07 -4.13
N VAL A 72 4.80 8.78 -4.28
CA VAL A 72 4.82 7.79 -3.22
C VAL A 72 6.03 6.90 -3.42
N ARG A 73 6.75 6.63 -2.33
CA ARG A 73 7.81 5.63 -2.25
C ARG A 73 7.40 4.60 -1.20
N LEU A 74 7.06 3.41 -1.64
CA LEU A 74 6.83 2.26 -0.77
C LEU A 74 8.10 1.41 -0.76
N GLU A 75 8.69 1.24 0.40
CA GLU A 75 9.88 0.42 0.61
C GLU A 75 9.51 -0.82 1.43
N ASN A 76 9.94 -1.99 0.99
CA ASN A 76 9.83 -3.21 1.77
C ASN A 76 11.10 -4.05 1.56
N ASN A 77 11.86 -4.24 2.64
CA ASN A 77 13.18 -4.87 2.61
C ASN A 77 14.10 -4.19 1.59
N LYS A 78 14.65 -4.95 0.64
CA LYS A 78 15.55 -4.48 -0.42
C LYS A 78 14.83 -3.91 -1.64
N ARG A 79 13.50 -3.91 -1.66
CA ARG A 79 12.70 -3.49 -2.83
C ARG A 79 11.94 -2.21 -2.52
N ARG A 80 11.86 -1.30 -3.48
CA ARG A 80 11.03 -0.10 -3.35
C ARG A 80 10.35 0.26 -4.66
N PHE A 81 9.08 0.62 -4.55
CA PHE A 81 8.27 1.13 -5.64
C PHE A 81 8.14 2.64 -5.47
N ILE A 82 8.47 3.40 -6.51
CA ILE A 82 8.31 4.85 -6.56
C ILE A 82 7.34 5.16 -7.69
N PHE A 83 6.23 5.82 -7.37
CA PHE A 83 5.20 6.13 -8.35
C PHE A 83 4.54 7.48 -8.04
N THR A 84 3.98 8.12 -9.06
CA THR A 84 3.33 9.43 -8.93
C THR A 84 1.88 9.32 -9.36
N VAL A 85 0.97 9.69 -8.46
CA VAL A 85 -0.48 9.74 -8.71
C VAL A 85 -0.96 11.18 -8.66
N ALA A 86 -2.03 11.49 -9.38
CA ALA A 86 -2.74 12.75 -9.22
C ALA A 86 -3.49 12.77 -7.87
N LEU A 87 -3.72 13.96 -7.31
CA LEU A 87 -4.47 14.16 -6.06
C LEU A 87 -5.97 14.41 -6.36
N ASP A 88 -6.50 13.74 -7.37
CA ASP A 88 -7.94 13.62 -7.63
C ASP A 88 -8.58 12.59 -6.69
N THR A 89 -9.90 12.38 -6.84
CA THR A 89 -10.67 11.45 -6.00
C THR A 89 -10.09 10.03 -5.99
N ASN A 90 -9.69 9.51 -7.16
CA ASN A 90 -9.19 8.14 -7.28
C ASN A 90 -7.79 8.02 -6.66
N GLY A 91 -6.92 8.99 -6.90
CA GLY A 91 -5.58 9.02 -6.32
C GLY A 91 -5.58 9.17 -4.80
N LYS A 92 -6.47 9.99 -4.26
CA LYS A 92 -6.67 10.13 -2.81
C LYS A 92 -7.18 8.83 -2.18
N GLN A 93 -8.18 8.19 -2.79
CA GLN A 93 -8.71 6.91 -2.32
C GLN A 93 -7.63 5.81 -2.37
N PHE A 94 -6.93 5.68 -3.49
CA PHE A 94 -5.85 4.70 -3.65
C PHE A 94 -4.75 4.87 -2.60
N TYR A 95 -4.29 6.11 -2.39
CA TYR A 95 -3.26 6.39 -1.39
C TYR A 95 -3.74 6.08 0.05
N SER A 96 -5.00 6.43 0.37
CA SER A 96 -5.58 6.14 1.68
C SER A 96 -5.59 4.65 1.98
N GLU A 97 -6.06 3.85 1.02
CA GLU A 97 -6.15 2.39 1.15
C GLU A 97 -4.76 1.77 1.23
N LEU A 98 -3.81 2.23 0.40
CA LEU A 98 -2.42 1.79 0.49
C LEU A 98 -1.82 2.09 1.87
N LYS A 99 -2.06 3.30 2.39
CA LYS A 99 -1.57 3.70 3.71
C LYS A 99 -2.17 2.82 4.81
N ASP A 100 -3.45 2.51 4.76
CA ASP A 100 -4.12 1.65 5.75
C ASP A 100 -3.50 0.25 5.81
N GLN A 101 -3.16 -0.30 4.64
CA GLN A 101 -2.45 -1.58 4.52
C GLN A 101 -1.02 -1.53 5.08
N VAL A 102 -0.29 -0.42 4.86
CA VAL A 102 1.06 -0.24 5.42
C VAL A 102 1.04 -0.07 6.95
N ASP A 103 0.11 0.73 7.47
CA ASP A 103 -0.10 0.94 8.90
C ASP A 103 -0.55 -0.35 9.62
N GLY A 104 -0.92 -1.40 8.88
CA GLY A 104 -1.45 -2.65 9.42
C GLY A 104 -2.87 -2.51 9.97
N LYS A 105 -3.56 -1.39 9.72
CA LYS A 105 -4.94 -1.15 10.14
C LYS A 105 -5.94 -2.07 9.46
N ALA A 106 -5.61 -2.57 8.27
CA ALA A 106 -6.35 -3.63 7.60
C ALA A 106 -6.45 -4.94 8.42
N GLY A 107 -5.62 -5.12 9.46
CA GLY A 107 -5.71 -6.23 10.41
C GLY A 107 -6.30 -5.89 11.79
N ILE A 108 -6.68 -4.63 12.05
CA ILE A 108 -7.18 -4.19 13.36
C ILE A 108 -8.72 -4.27 13.44
N GLU A 109 -9.41 -4.55 12.33
CA GLU A 109 -10.84 -4.90 12.37
C GLU A 109 -11.08 -6.41 12.60
N MET A 110 -10.28 -7.03 13.47
CA MET A 110 -10.53 -8.37 14.02
C MET A 110 -10.21 -8.44 15.51
N THR A 111 -10.81 -7.58 16.35
CA THR A 111 -11.13 -7.96 17.73
C THR A 111 -12.26 -7.10 18.32
N ARG A 112 -13.53 -7.49 18.11
CA ARG A 112 -14.56 -7.39 19.18
C ARG A 112 -15.75 -8.32 18.92
N LEU A 113 -15.50 -9.61 19.01
CA LEU A 113 -16.44 -10.73 19.20
C LEU A 113 -15.53 -11.85 19.73
N GLU A 114 -15.63 -12.43 20.92
CA GLU A 114 -16.63 -12.57 21.96
C GLU A 114 -15.89 -12.95 23.26
N THR A 115 -16.45 -12.63 24.44
CA THR A 115 -16.71 -13.60 25.53
C THR A 115 -17.19 -12.84 26.77
N GLY A 116 -18.51 -12.87 26.98
CA GLY A 116 -19.17 -12.46 28.21
C GLY A 116 -20.27 -13.45 28.55
N LEU A 117 -19.98 -14.75 28.47
CA LEU A 117 -20.85 -15.82 28.92
C LEU A 117 -20.03 -16.75 29.79
N THR A 118 -20.12 -16.58 31.11
CA THR A 118 -20.47 -17.64 32.08
C THR A 118 -20.46 -17.07 33.48
N GLY A 119 -21.58 -17.26 34.18
CA GLY A 119 -21.75 -16.89 35.59
C GLY A 119 -23.19 -17.07 36.04
N ALA A 120 -23.75 -18.26 35.80
CA ALA A 120 -24.96 -18.70 36.48
C ALA A 120 -24.67 -18.93 37.98
N LEU A 121 -25.75 -19.01 38.76
CA LEU A 121 -25.85 -19.30 40.20
C LEU A 121 -25.65 -18.13 41.17
N MET A 122 -26.78 -17.57 41.64
CA MET A 122 -27.05 -17.63 43.07
C MET A 122 -28.53 -17.88 43.31
N VAL A 123 -28.81 -19.06 43.84
CA VAL A 123 -30.06 -19.46 44.47
C VAL A 123 -29.92 -19.14 45.96
N CYS A 124 -30.93 -18.47 46.51
CA CYS A 124 -31.43 -18.40 47.90
C CYS A 124 -31.84 -16.97 48.26
#